data_AF-A0AAE3DIQ0-F1
#
_entry.id   AF-A0AAE3DIQ0-F1
#
_cell.length_a   1.000
_cell.length_b   1.000
_cell.length_c   1.000
_cell.angle_alpha   90.00
_cell.angle_beta   90.00
_cell.angle_gamma   90.00
#
_symmetry.space_group_name_H-M   'P 1'
#
loop_
_entity.id
_entity.type
_entity.pdbx_description
1 polymer ?
#
loop_
_entity_poly.entity_id
_entity_poly.type
_entity_poly.pdbx_seq_one_letter_code
_entity_poly.pdbx_strand_id
1 'polypeptide(L)'
;MIDSRCGLHCTTCTYKEPCGCGGCIETNGHPFHGACPVAQCCQEKGFYHCGECPELPCELLWSYTCDPEQGDTPHGARVEQCRIWRAETKGKP
;
A
#
# COMPACT_ATOMS: atom_id res chain seq x y z
N MET A 1 -7.59 -10.10 2.05
CA MET A 1 -6.17 -10.43 2.33
C MET A 1 -5.39 -9.13 2.24
N ILE A 2 -4.43 -8.90 3.15
CA ILE A 2 -3.55 -7.74 3.13
C ILE A 2 -2.20 -8.20 2.57
N ASP A 3 -1.85 -7.76 1.37
CA ASP A 3 -0.66 -8.15 0.61
C ASP A 3 0.27 -6.98 0.24
N SER A 4 -0.03 -5.78 0.75
CA SER A 4 0.85 -4.63 0.72
C SER A 4 0.59 -3.68 1.89
N ARG A 5 1.45 -2.67 2.06
CA ARG A 5 1.25 -1.61 3.05
C ARG A 5 0.33 -0.49 2.56
N CYS A 6 0.35 -0.17 1.27
CA CYS A 6 -0.23 1.06 0.71
C CYS A 6 -1.68 0.94 0.20
N GLY A 7 -2.24 -0.28 0.16
CA GLY A 7 -3.58 -0.52 -0.41
C GLY A 7 -3.58 -0.97 -1.87
N LEU A 8 -2.42 -1.09 -2.52
CA LEU A 8 -2.31 -1.80 -3.79
C LEU A 8 -2.27 -3.32 -3.55
N HIS A 9 -2.67 -4.10 -4.55
CA HIS A 9 -2.52 -5.56 -4.50
C HIS A 9 -1.26 -6.02 -5.21
N CYS A 10 -0.23 -6.39 -4.44
CA CYS A 10 1.01 -6.93 -5.02
C CYS A 10 0.80 -8.31 -5.64
N THR A 11 -0.18 -9.08 -5.16
CA THR A 11 -0.53 -10.41 -5.71
C THR A 11 -1.06 -10.35 -7.14
N THR A 12 -1.67 -9.23 -7.54
CA THR A 12 -2.19 -9.00 -8.90
C THR A 12 -1.43 -7.92 -9.66
N CYS A 13 -0.28 -7.48 -9.14
CA CYS A 13 0.53 -6.43 -9.75
C CYS A 13 1.18 -6.93 -11.04
N THR A 14 0.93 -6.24 -12.15
CA THR A 14 1.45 -6.61 -13.49
C THR A 14 2.96 -6.46 -13.62
N TYR A 15 3.61 -5.69 -12.74
CA TYR A 15 5.06 -5.57 -12.67
C TYR A 15 5.72 -6.71 -11.88
N LYS A 16 4.96 -7.53 -11.13
CA LYS A 16 5.53 -8.50 -10.19
C LYS A 16 6.42 -9.51 -10.90
N GLU A 17 5.84 -10.32 -11.78
CA GLU A 17 6.56 -11.37 -12.52
C GLU A 17 7.61 -10.80 -13.50
N PRO A 18 7.29 -9.79 -14.36
CA PRO A 18 8.26 -9.31 -15.35
C PRO A 18 9.49 -8.65 -14.74
N CYS A 19 9.37 -8.07 -13.54
CA CYS A 19 10.49 -7.42 -12.85
C CYS A 19 11.14 -8.29 -11.77
N GLY A 20 10.73 -9.56 -11.63
CA GLY A 20 11.24 -10.44 -10.57
C GLY A 20 11.02 -9.89 -9.17
N CYS A 21 9.90 -9.19 -8.94
CA CYS A 21 9.58 -8.55 -7.67
C CYS A 21 8.86 -9.55 -6.73
N GLY A 22 9.32 -9.70 -5.48
CA GLY A 22 8.60 -10.51 -4.47
C GLY A 22 7.27 -9.88 -4.02
N GLY A 23 7.09 -8.57 -4.24
CA GLY A 23 5.95 -7.80 -3.74
C GLY A 23 6.19 -7.25 -2.33
N CYS A 24 5.34 -6.31 -1.92
CA CYS A 24 5.60 -5.42 -0.79
C CYS A 24 5.86 -6.14 0.54
N ILE A 25 5.10 -7.20 0.87
CA ILE A 25 5.27 -7.94 2.12
C ILE A 25 6.53 -8.79 2.08
N GLU A 26 6.75 -9.53 1.00
CA GLU A 26 7.88 -10.45 0.84
C GLU A 26 9.21 -9.71 0.83
N THR A 27 9.27 -8.54 0.19
CA THR A 27 10.48 -7.73 0.13
C THR A 27 10.60 -6.74 1.29
N ASN A 28 9.71 -6.82 2.29
CA ASN A 28 9.64 -5.88 3.40
C ASN A 28 9.69 -4.40 2.97
N GLY A 29 8.90 -4.03 1.96
CA GLY A 29 8.84 -2.66 1.44
C GLY A 29 9.95 -2.28 0.45
N HIS A 30 10.69 -3.25 -0.10
CA HIS A 30 11.73 -3.02 -1.11
C HIS A 30 11.33 -3.67 -2.46
N PRO A 31 10.35 -3.13 -3.20
CA PRO A 31 10.02 -3.62 -4.54
C PRO A 31 11.21 -3.50 -5.52
N PHE A 32 11.02 -3.95 -6.76
CA PHE A 32 12.06 -3.99 -7.80
C PHE A 32 12.76 -2.63 -8.06
N HIS A 33 12.10 -1.51 -7.76
CA HIS A 33 12.63 -0.16 -7.94
C HIS A 33 13.27 0.43 -6.67
N GLY A 34 13.57 -0.40 -5.66
CA GLY A 34 14.20 0.02 -4.39
C GLY A 34 13.19 0.27 -3.27
N ALA A 35 13.64 0.93 -2.20
CA ALA A 35 12.83 1.17 -1.00
C ALA A 35 11.57 2.00 -1.31
N CYS A 36 10.42 1.55 -0.82
CA CYS A 36 9.13 2.23 -0.98
C CYS A 36 8.88 3.21 0.18
N PRO A 37 8.79 4.53 -0.07
CA PRO A 37 8.55 5.52 0.97
C PRO A 37 7.26 5.31 1.77
N VAL A 38 6.18 4.87 1.10
CA VAL A 38 4.89 4.59 1.77
C VAL A 38 5.03 3.39 2.71
N ALA A 39 5.73 2.34 2.28
CA ALA A 39 5.95 1.16 3.10
C ALA A 39 6.85 1.47 4.31
N GLN A 40 7.91 2.24 4.11
CA GLN A 40 8.79 2.70 5.18
C GLN A 40 8.02 3.51 6.22
N CYS A 41 7.28 4.54 5.80
CA CYS A 41 6.46 5.37 6.69
C CYS A 41 5.44 4.54 7.48
N CYS A 42 4.78 3.58 6.82
CA CYS A 42 3.84 2.66 7.47
C CYS A 42 4.54 1.83 8.58
N GLN A 43 5.71 1.28 8.29
CA GLN A 43 6.47 0.43 9.21
C GLN A 43 7.06 1.22 10.38
N GLU A 44 7.62 2.40 10.12
CA GLU A 44 8.18 3.29 11.17
C GLU A 44 7.11 3.74 12.17
N LYS A 45 5.86 3.94 11.71
CA LYS A 45 4.72 4.23 12.57
C LYS A 45 4.15 2.98 13.28
N GLY A 46 4.70 1.80 13.03
CA GLY A 46 4.27 0.54 13.63
C GLY A 46 2.96 -0.02 13.06
N PHE A 47 2.54 0.43 11.87
CA PHE A 47 1.31 -0.03 11.23
C PHE A 47 1.57 -1.23 10.32
N TYR A 48 0.62 -2.17 10.29
CA TYR A 48 0.65 -3.28 9.35
C TYR A 48 0.24 -2.83 7.94
N HIS A 49 -0.65 -1.86 7.81
CA HIS A 49 -1.00 -1.21 6.55
C HIS A 49 -1.49 0.21 6.79
N CYS A 50 -1.47 1.07 5.77
CA CYS A 50 -1.87 2.48 5.88
C CYS A 50 -3.32 2.66 6.34
N GLY A 51 -4.16 1.63 6.28
CA GLY A 51 -5.52 1.64 6.84
C GLY A 51 -5.56 1.82 8.35
N GLU A 52 -4.49 1.48 9.07
CA GLU A 52 -4.36 1.71 10.51
C GLU A 52 -3.93 3.15 10.84
N CYS A 53 -3.44 3.91 9.86
CA CYS A 53 -3.02 5.28 10.04
C CYS A 53 -4.22 6.18 10.41
N PRO A 54 -4.18 6.91 11.53
CA PRO A 54 -5.28 7.79 11.94
C PRO A 54 -5.46 8.99 10.99
N GLU A 55 -4.42 9.32 10.22
CA GLU A 55 -4.40 10.44 9.27
C GLU A 55 -4.88 10.04 7.87
N LEU A 56 -5.40 8.82 7.66
CA LEU A 56 -5.78 8.32 6.32
C LEU A 56 -6.96 9.12 5.70
N PRO A 57 -6.83 9.64 4.45
CA PRO A 57 -5.64 9.62 3.61
C PRO A 57 -4.62 10.67 4.06
N CYS A 58 -3.42 10.23 4.42
CA CYS A 58 -2.34 11.17 4.73
C CYS A 58 -1.73 11.70 3.44
N GLU A 59 -1.07 12.85 3.51
CA GLU A 59 -0.49 13.53 2.35
C GLU A 59 0.43 12.61 1.53
N LEU A 60 1.28 11.82 2.19
CA LEU A 60 2.18 10.88 1.52
C LEU A 60 1.42 9.82 0.72
N LEU A 61 0.34 9.23 1.25
CA LEU A 61 -0.42 8.26 0.47
C LEU A 61 -1.22 8.96 -0.64
N TRP A 62 -1.71 10.17 -0.37
CA TRP A 62 -2.48 10.97 -1.33
C TRP A 62 -1.64 11.39 -2.55
N SER A 63 -0.38 11.76 -2.36
CA SER A 63 0.51 12.10 -3.48
C SER A 63 0.72 10.91 -4.42
N TYR A 64 0.87 9.71 -3.86
CA TYR A 64 1.04 8.48 -4.61
C TYR A 64 -0.21 8.03 -5.38
N THR A 65 -1.42 8.36 -4.90
CA THR A 65 -2.63 8.12 -5.69
C THR A 65 -2.81 9.14 -6.81
N CYS A 66 -2.32 10.37 -6.65
CA CYS A 66 -2.46 11.42 -7.65
C CYS A 66 -1.25 11.49 -8.60
N ASP A 67 -0.32 10.54 -8.53
CA ASP A 67 0.84 10.51 -9.41
C ASP A 67 0.40 10.43 -10.88
N PRO A 68 0.91 11.29 -11.77
CA PRO A 68 0.42 11.37 -13.14
C PRO A 68 0.73 10.13 -13.99
N GLU A 69 1.73 9.32 -13.61
CA GLU A 69 2.17 8.16 -14.38
C GLU A 69 1.78 6.83 -13.72
N GLN A 70 1.86 6.76 -12.39
CA GLN A 70 1.67 5.56 -11.57
C GLN A 70 0.58 5.73 -10.49
N GLY A 71 -0.23 6.77 -10.63
CA GLY A 71 -1.38 7.05 -9.77
C GLY A 71 -2.49 6.02 -9.92
N ASP A 72 -3.49 6.13 -9.05
CA ASP A 72 -4.65 5.25 -9.12
C ASP A 72 -5.62 5.69 -10.21
N THR A 73 -6.34 4.73 -10.81
CA THR A 73 -7.50 5.03 -11.65
C THR A 73 -8.71 4.28 -11.12
N PRO A 74 -9.69 4.95 -10.46
CA PRO A 74 -9.73 6.38 -10.14
C PRO A 74 -8.75 6.78 -9.02
N HIS A 75 -8.37 8.07 -8.95
CA HIS A 75 -7.64 8.60 -7.80
C HIS A 75 -8.40 8.23 -6.50
N GLY A 76 -7.68 7.69 -5.53
CA GLY A 76 -8.16 7.24 -4.23
C GLY A 76 -8.34 5.73 -4.15
N ALA A 77 -8.18 4.95 -5.23
CA ALA A 77 -8.45 3.51 -5.19
C ALA A 77 -7.69 2.77 -4.08
N ARG A 78 -6.38 3.06 -3.89
CA ARG A 78 -5.58 2.45 -2.81
C ARG A 78 -6.00 2.93 -1.42
N VAL A 79 -6.53 4.15 -1.31
CA VAL A 79 -7.09 4.69 -0.07
C VAL A 79 -8.37 3.94 0.31
N GLU A 80 -9.27 3.69 -0.64
CA GLU A 80 -10.47 2.90 -0.39
C GLU A 80 -10.13 1.47 0.03
N GLN A 81 -9.14 0.86 -0.62
CA GLN A 81 -8.66 -0.46 -0.22
C GLN A 81 -8.11 -0.47 1.22
N CYS A 82 -7.37 0.57 1.62
CA CYS A 82 -6.92 0.74 3.00
C CYS A 82 -8.09 0.83 3.99
N ARG A 83 -9.19 1.52 3.63
CA ARG A 83 -10.40 1.60 4.46
C ARG A 83 -11.10 0.25 4.59
N ILE A 84 -11.16 -0.53 3.51
CA ILE A 84 -11.70 -1.90 3.53
C ILE A 84 -10.90 -2.76 4.51
N TRP A 85 -9.56 -2.79 4.36
CA TRP A 85 -8.70 -3.54 5.28
C TRP A 85 -8.86 -3.10 6.74
N ARG A 86 -9.02 -1.80 7.00
CA ARG A 86 -9.28 -1.28 8.35
C ARG A 86 -10.60 -1.80 8.93
N ALA A 87 -11.64 -1.92 8.10
CA ALA A 87 -12.92 -2.44 8.54
C ALA A 87 -12.83 -3.95 8.83
N GLU A 88 -12.08 -4.71 8.02
CA GLU A 88 -11.85 -6.14 8.22
C GLU A 88 -11.05 -6.46 9.50
N THR A 89 -10.11 -5.59 9.90
CA THR A 89 -9.30 -5.79 11.11
C THR A 89 -10.04 -5.41 12.40
N LYS A 90 -11.00 -4.47 12.34
CA LYS A 90 -11.82 -4.07 13.51
C LYS A 90 -12.91 -5.07 13.92
N GLY A 91 -13.17 -6.09 13.09
CA GLY A 91 -14.24 -7.07 13.31
C GLY A 91 -13.77 -8.47 13.74
N LYS A 92 -12.46 -8.68 13.95
CA LYS A 92 -11.93 -9.95 14.44
C LYS A 92 -11.65 -9.86 15.95
N PRO A 93 -12.11 -10.83 16.75
CA PRO A 93 -11.77 -10.91 18.18
C PRO A 93 -10.26 -11.07 18.39
#